data_AF-A0A967TCX2-F1
#
_entry.id   AF-A0A967TCX2-F1
#
_cell.length_a   1.000
_cell.length_b   1.000
_cell.length_c   1.000
_cell.angle_alpha   90.00
_cell.angle_beta   90.00
_cell.angle_gamma   90.00
#
_symmetry.space_group_name_H-M   'P 1'
#
loop_
_entity.id
_entity.type
_entity.pdbx_description
1 polymer ?
#
loop_
_entity_poly.entity_id
_entity_poly.type
_entity_poly.pdbx_seq_one_letter_code
_entity_poly.pdbx_strand_id
1 'polypeptide(L)' 'VADEQWHPDQVGSLGEDGCWTLEVPFSDSRELVMDILRYGPEVEVLGPDFLRAAVHASAAQTAGLYDP' A
#
# COMPACT_ATOMS: atom_id res chain seq x y z
N VAL A 1 6.41 8.78 -1.12
CA VAL A 1 6.68 7.43 -1.66
C VAL A 1 7.91 7.37 -2.56
N ALA A 2 7.96 8.06 -3.72
CA ALA A 2 9.10 7.89 -4.66
C ALA A 2 10.49 8.26 -4.09
N ASP A 3 10.56 9.26 -3.22
CA ASP A 3 11.81 9.69 -2.57
C ASP A 3 12.10 8.97 -1.24
N GLU A 4 11.23 8.06 -0.79
CA GLU A 4 11.40 7.36 0.49
C GLU A 4 12.10 6.01 0.29
N GLN A 5 13.13 5.73 1.11
CA GLN A 5 13.76 4.41 1.19
C GLN A 5 13.20 3.63 2.39
N TRP A 6 12.36 2.64 2.10
CA TRP A 6 11.72 1.72 3.03
C TRP A 6 12.54 0.46 3.26
N HIS A 7 13.17 -0.07 2.20
CA HIS A 7 13.98 -1.28 2.25
C HIS A 7 15.15 -1.18 1.26
N PRO A 8 16.37 -1.65 1.59
CA PRO A 8 17.52 -1.56 0.68
C PRO A 8 17.27 -2.19 -0.69
N ASP A 9 16.53 -3.29 -0.74
CA ASP A 9 16.20 -4.01 -1.97
C ASP A 9 14.86 -3.56 -2.62
N GLN A 10 14.33 -2.39 -2.27
CA GLN A 10 13.14 -1.86 -2.94
C GLN A 10 13.45 -1.47 -4.39
N VAL A 11 12.47 -1.63 -5.28
CA VAL A 11 12.59 -1.29 -6.70
C VAL A 11 11.46 -0.33 -7.07
N GLY A 12 11.83 0.83 -7.62
CA GLY A 12 10.88 1.83 -8.09
C GLY A 12 10.92 1.97 -9.61
N SER A 13 9.75 2.13 -10.23
CA SER A 13 9.65 2.36 -11.67
C SER A 13 8.53 3.35 -12.01
N LEU A 14 8.79 4.26 -12.95
CA LEU A 14 7.78 5.14 -13.53
C LEU A 14 7.12 4.44 -14.73
N GLY A 15 5.80 4.23 -14.65
CA GLY A 15 4.99 3.70 -15.73
C GLY A 15 4.79 4.70 -16.87
N GLU A 16 4.35 4.20 -18.04
CA GLU A 16 4.04 5.03 -19.22
C GLU A 16 2.86 5.99 -19.00
N ASP A 17 2.00 5.64 -18.04
CA ASP A 17 0.87 6.45 -17.55
C ASP A 17 1.29 7.54 -16.56
N GLY A 18 2.57 7.60 -16.18
CA GLY A 18 3.10 8.53 -15.20
C GLY A 18 2.88 8.07 -13.75
N CYS A 19 2.35 6.87 -13.51
CA CYS A 19 2.21 6.31 -12.17
C CYS A 19 3.55 5.75 -11.67
N TRP A 20 3.85 6.00 -10.39
CA TRP A 20 5.03 5.44 -9.73
C TRP A 20 4.68 4.11 -9.07
N THR A 21 5.31 3.03 -9.50
CA THR A 21 5.21 1.71 -8.87
C THR A 21 6.41 1.48 -7.96
N LEU A 22 6.14 0.99 -6.74
CA LEU A 22 7.17 0.61 -5.77
C LEU A 22 6.98 -0.86 -5.38
N GLU A 23 7.99 -1.68 -5.63
CA GLU A 23 8.12 -3.03 -5.10
C GLU A 23 9.02 -2.98 -3.86
N VAL A 24 8.52 -3.46 -2.72
CA VAL A 24 9.25 -3.43 -1.45
C VAL A 24 9.17 -4.80 -0.76
N PRO A 25 10.31 -5.39 -0.35
CA PRO A 25 10.28 -6.59 0.49
C PRO A 25 9.66 -6.29 1.86
N PHE A 26 8.84 -7.20 2.34
CA PHE A 26 8.24 -7.11 3.67
C PHE A 26 8.20 -8.48 4.34
N SER A 27 8.41 -8.52 5.66
CA SER A 27 8.39 -9.75 6.46
C SER A 27 7.06 -9.99 7.17
N ASP A 28 6.38 -8.92 7.61
CA ASP A 28 5.05 -8.96 8.23
C ASP A 28 4.14 -7.95 7.53
N SER A 29 3.02 -8.41 6.98
CA SER A 29 2.08 -7.55 6.26
C SER A 29 1.31 -6.60 7.16
N ARG A 30 1.26 -6.84 8.48
CA ARG A 30 0.44 -6.03 9.41
C ARG A 30 0.90 -4.57 9.48
N GLU A 31 2.20 -4.34 9.58
CA GLU A 31 2.77 -2.99 9.60
C GLU A 31 2.60 -2.32 8.24
N LEU A 32 2.90 -3.04 7.17
CA LEU A 32 2.74 -2.55 5.80
C LEU A 32 1.29 -2.14 5.49
N VAL A 33 0.28 -2.86 5.98
CA VAL A 33 -1.13 -2.47 5.83
C VAL A 33 -1.40 -1.11 6.46
N MET A 34 -0.87 -0.84 7.66
CA MET A 34 -1.07 0.45 8.33
C MET A 34 -0.37 1.59 7.58
N ASP A 35 0.84 1.32 7.10
CA ASP A 35 1.62 2.28 6.33
C ASP A 35 0.97 2.61 4.98
N ILE A 36 0.42 1.61 4.28
CA ILE A 36 -0.38 1.82 3.07
C ILE A 36 -1.60 2.70 3.38
N LEU A 37 -2.36 2.37 4.43
CA LEU A 37 -3.57 3.11 4.80
C LEU A 37 -3.30 4.56 5.20
N ARG A 38 -2.07 4.90 5.64
CA ARG A 38 -1.66 6.29 5.93
C ARG A 38 -1.80 7.19 4.70
N TYR A 39 -1.52 6.66 3.51
CA TYR A 39 -1.64 7.39 2.25
C TYR A 39 -3.08 7.41 1.70
N GLY A 40 -3.98 6.60 2.26
CA GLY A 40 -5.38 6.57 1.86
C GLY A 40 -5.56 6.28 0.36
N PRO A 41 -6.37 7.07 -0.38
CA PRO A 41 -6.68 6.82 -1.78
C PRO A 41 -5.56 7.17 -2.76
N GLU A 42 -4.43 7.72 -2.29
CA GLU A 42 -3.30 8.11 -3.16
C GLU A 42 -2.41 6.92 -3.57
N VAL A 43 -2.60 5.75 -2.95
CA VAL A 43 -1.86 4.52 -3.23
C VAL A 43 -2.79 3.34 -3.43
N GLU A 44 -2.36 2.38 -4.24
CA GLU A 44 -3.05 1.10 -4.38
C GLU A 44 -2.08 -0.08 -4.29
N VAL A 45 -2.58 -1.20 -3.78
CA VAL A 45 -1.83 -2.46 -3.76
C VAL A 45 -2.08 -3.21 -5.06
N LEU A 46 -1.05 -3.32 -5.90
CA LEU A 46 -1.08 -4.12 -7.13
C LEU A 46 -0.93 -5.62 -6.84
N GLY A 47 -0.19 -5.97 -5.79
CA GLY A 47 -0.02 -7.35 -5.32
C GLY A 47 0.90 -7.41 -4.10
N PRO A 48 0.99 -8.57 -3.43
CA PRO A 48 0.22 -9.80 -3.70
C PRO A 48 -1.25 -9.69 -3.27
N ASP A 49 -2.12 -10.57 -3.80
CA ASP A 49 -3.57 -10.53 -3.58
C ASP A 49 -3.98 -10.53 -2.10
N PHE A 50 -3.26 -11.29 -1.26
CA PHE A 50 -3.56 -11.33 0.17
C PHE A 50 -3.32 -9.98 0.86
N LEU A 51 -2.33 -9.20 0.41
CA LEU A 51 -2.03 -7.88 0.93
C LEU A 51 -3.13 -6.90 0.51
N ARG A 52 -3.54 -6.95 -0.76
CA ARG A 52 -4.67 -6.15 -1.27
C ARG A 52 -5.95 -6.45 -0.48
N ALA A 53 -6.24 -7.72 -0.22
CA ALA A 53 -7.40 -8.13 0.58
C ALA A 53 -7.32 -7.61 2.03
N ALA A 54 -6.14 -7.64 2.65
CA ALA A 54 -5.94 -7.13 4.02
C ALA A 54 -6.15 -5.62 4.11
N VAL A 55 -5.60 -4.84 3.16
CA VAL A 55 -5.82 -3.38 3.09
C VAL A 55 -7.29 -3.07 2.87
N HIS A 56 -7.96 -3.76 1.94
CA HIS A 56 -9.39 -3.59 1.69
C HIS A 56 -10.23 -3.88 2.94
N ALA A 57 -9.97 -5.01 3.62
CA ALA A 57 -10.71 -5.38 4.83
C ALA A 57 -10.53 -4.35 5.95
N SER A 58 -9.31 -3.84 6.13
CA SER A 58 -9.04 -2.80 7.13
C SER A 58 -9.69 -1.46 6.75
N ALA A 59 -9.61 -1.04 5.49
CA ALA A 59 -10.25 0.19 5.03
C ALA A 59 -11.78 0.14 5.17
N ALA A 60 -12.41 -1.00 4.85
CA ALA A 60 -13.84 -1.21 5.00
C ALA A 60 -14.28 -1.15 6.48
N GLN A 61 -13.51 -1.76 7.39
CA GLN A 61 -13.76 -1.64 8.83
C GLN A 61 -13.66 -0.18 9.29
N THR A 62 -12.62 0.55 8.86
CA THR A 62 -12.48 1.97 9.16
C THR A 62 -13.67 2.77 8.64
N ALA A 63 -14.07 2.59 7.39
CA ALA A 63 -15.22 3.28 6.81
C ALA A 63 -16.50 3.00 7.61
N GLY A 64 -16.74 1.74 7.99
CA GLY A 64 -17.90 1.34 8.79
C GLY A 64 -17.98 1.97 10.19
N LEU A 65 -16.87 2.46 10.75
CA LEU A 65 -16.89 3.24 12.01
C LEU A 65 -17.48 4.65 11.84
N TYR A 66 -17.51 5.15 10.60
CA TYR A 66 -17.95 6.51 10.26
C TYR A 66 -19.16 6.51 9.33
N ASP A 67 -19.72 5.34 9.01
CA ASP A 67 -20.99 5.24 8.30
C ASP A 67 -22.11 5.87 9.17
N PRO A 68 -22.99 6.70 8.57
CA PRO A 68 -23.98 7.50 9.30
C PRO A 68 -25.16 6.71 9.88
#